data_AF-A0A9P9G2Z5-F1
#
_entry.id   AF-A0A9P9G2Z5-F1
#
_cell.length_a   1.000
_cell.length_b   1.000
_cell.length_c   1.000
_cell.angle_alpha   90.00
_cell.angle_beta   90.00
_cell.angle_gamma   90.00
#
_symmetry.space_group_name_H-M   'P 1'
#
loop_
_entity.id
_entity.type
_entity.pdbx_description
1 polymer ?
#
loop_
_entity_poly.entity_id
_entity_poly.type
_entity_poly.pdbx_seq_one_letter_code
_entity_poly.pdbx_strand_id
1 'polypeptide(L)'
;MAPTLTGLPSEIRQQIFKECLKVDGGYIYDIQTDKLTNADEGHTLIDLSLRHTCRSIAKDTKTIPLAVNIIHFSTSFLRDDWRSLAGCFNLAATAYYILEQDLVFHLAEFITPAMFAQLDSKFPRFRSAFESELSNHNISNPVRDRPRSKSLVDRMRPPLCPWVDFFFRLYVDGPDVLGPFAHHSFAGAHEEDFMDPCRDLPSQPHKQWLEQSGDIRDALSYCLRLIAEQVPTEFANQVYKTLPHWVGKYQSQEFLRLKFNLWDIPSREEVAHLLALLNIHEFVWKLPEIWTYPLGFYQELGDAPSKPRPENAERGQYATEYDNPMRLVQHFDYRYRKKIRFSATASAIRFLQRLPVDQRIQIRRVTLHEDSPSVNMPSLHAQGLVPLFKENPLLRVERRVSVFGCIYNFAGPSEDCITRAKTRPLYGPSFLPKLQSWLIDALAMRDLDIPTGSFTFTLEGGPYGDFCTEVFQGCILMSIADDEAFIKCGELGLFRSIDSMSCTPDHFFLDPRFKEAIDHLVNQTSILRSDFNPGVPVDPNAVVEESKGFDDVEDLIERWEYSAIFFGCKMPTDLYYDVMLAAKYDFQTREQYIESQGGKVKEQES
;
A
#
# COMPACT_ATOMS: atom_id res chain seq x y z
N MET A 1 0.45 58.93 24.65
CA MET A 1 -0.59 57.93 24.34
C MET A 1 0.12 56.68 23.82
N ALA A 2 -0.13 55.52 24.40
CA ALA A 2 0.38 54.27 23.84
C ALA A 2 -0.32 54.03 22.48
N PRO A 3 0.41 53.65 21.42
CA PRO A 3 -0.21 53.36 20.13
C PRO A 3 -1.18 52.17 20.29
N THR A 4 -2.38 52.30 19.74
CA THR A 4 -3.33 51.18 19.64
C THR A 4 -2.83 50.19 18.59
N LEU A 5 -3.17 48.90 18.73
CA LEU A 5 -2.72 47.84 17.82
C LEU A 5 -3.02 48.15 16.34
N THR A 6 -4.14 48.83 16.06
CA THR A 6 -4.53 49.26 14.70
C THR A 6 -3.81 50.52 14.21
N GLY A 7 -3.19 51.29 15.11
CA GLY A 7 -2.39 52.48 14.79
C GLY A 7 -0.92 52.18 14.50
N LEU A 8 -0.47 50.92 14.65
CA LEU A 8 0.87 50.48 14.29
C LEU A 8 1.04 50.32 12.76
N PRO A 9 2.24 50.51 12.20
CA PRO A 9 2.54 50.21 10.80
C PRO A 9 2.19 48.77 10.42
N SER A 10 1.79 48.54 9.16
CA SER A 10 1.36 47.22 8.65
C SER A 10 2.37 46.11 8.93
N GLU A 11 3.66 46.41 8.79
CA GLU A 11 4.77 45.47 8.91
C GLU A 11 4.86 44.96 10.36
N ILE A 12 4.80 45.89 11.32
CA ILE A 12 4.83 45.58 12.75
C ILE A 12 3.58 44.80 13.17
N ARG A 13 2.40 45.18 12.66
CA ARG A 13 1.15 44.45 12.94
C ARG A 13 1.22 43.01 12.42
N GLN A 14 1.70 42.82 11.20
CA GLN A 14 1.88 41.48 10.64
C GLN A 14 2.85 40.64 11.46
N GLN A 15 3.95 41.21 11.94
CA GLN A 15 4.90 40.48 12.78
C GLN A 15 4.28 40.08 14.13
N ILE A 16 3.58 40.99 14.80
CA ILE A 16 2.83 40.69 16.03
C ILE A 16 1.82 39.56 15.78
N PHE A 17 1.03 39.65 14.71
CA PHE A 17 0.03 38.63 14.39
C PHE A 17 0.65 37.28 14.05
N LYS A 18 1.81 37.24 13.40
CA LYS A 18 2.54 35.98 13.15
C LYS A 18 2.92 35.30 14.46
N GLU A 19 3.45 36.05 15.42
CA GLU A 19 3.80 35.50 16.74
C GLU A 19 2.56 35.08 17.53
N CYS A 20 1.46 35.86 17.48
CA CYS A 20 0.23 35.52 18.21
C CYS A 20 -0.53 34.32 17.62
N LEU A 21 -0.45 34.07 16.31
CA LEU A 21 -1.23 33.04 15.62
C LEU A 21 -0.41 31.77 15.35
N LYS A 22 0.90 31.81 15.61
CA LYS A 22 1.76 30.64 15.58
C LYS A 22 1.52 29.82 16.83
N VAL A 23 1.32 28.53 16.65
CA VAL A 23 1.09 27.55 17.71
C VAL A 23 2.28 26.61 17.74
N ASP A 24 2.71 26.23 18.94
CA ASP A 24 3.75 25.22 19.10
C ASP A 24 3.28 23.89 18.51
N GLY A 25 4.13 23.26 17.70
CA GLY A 25 3.77 22.06 16.92
C GLY A 25 2.87 22.32 15.70
N GLY A 26 2.13 23.44 15.65
CA GLY A 26 1.27 23.79 14.52
C GLY A 26 -0.15 23.21 14.64
N TYR A 27 -0.70 22.71 13.52
CA TYR A 27 -2.06 22.19 13.43
C TYR A 27 -2.07 20.71 13.07
N ILE A 28 -3.03 19.97 13.61
CA ILE A 28 -3.32 18.58 13.23
C ILE A 28 -4.66 18.56 12.51
N TYR A 29 -4.73 17.82 11.41
CA TYR A 29 -5.99 17.51 10.77
C TYR A 29 -6.71 16.39 11.51
N ASP A 30 -7.83 16.73 12.13
CA ASP A 30 -8.76 15.77 12.71
C ASP A 30 -9.76 15.34 11.63
N ILE A 31 -9.59 14.09 11.21
CA ILE A 31 -10.39 13.47 10.17
C ILE A 31 -11.82 13.12 10.64
N GLN A 32 -12.05 12.95 11.95
CA GLN A 32 -13.38 12.65 12.49
C GLN A 32 -14.29 13.89 12.40
N THR A 33 -13.73 15.06 12.69
CA THR A 33 -14.46 16.33 12.61
C THR A 33 -14.30 17.05 11.27
N ASP A 34 -13.43 16.55 10.39
CA ASP A 34 -13.02 17.15 9.10
C ASP A 34 -12.50 18.60 9.30
N LYS A 35 -11.75 18.83 10.38
CA LYS A 35 -11.28 20.16 10.82
C LYS A 35 -9.82 20.14 11.26
N LEU A 36 -9.23 21.33 11.38
CA LEU A 36 -7.92 21.52 11.99
C LEU A 36 -8.07 21.81 13.49
N THR A 37 -7.23 21.18 14.30
CA THR A 37 -7.04 21.44 15.74
C THR A 37 -5.58 21.84 15.99
N ASN A 38 -5.27 22.31 17.20
CA ASN A 38 -3.88 22.53 17.60
C ASN A 38 -3.14 21.19 17.71
N ALA A 39 -1.83 21.22 17.46
CA ALA A 39 -0.95 20.06 17.58
C ALA A 39 -0.47 19.80 19.01
N ASP A 40 -1.34 20.00 20.01
CA ASP A 40 -1.09 19.66 21.41
C ASP A 40 -1.70 18.30 21.77
N GLU A 41 -1.29 17.72 22.90
CA GLU A 41 -1.79 16.41 23.38
C GLU A 41 -3.33 16.39 23.53
N GLY A 42 -3.94 17.54 23.80
CA GLY A 42 -5.38 17.69 23.97
C GLY A 42 -6.16 17.93 22.67
N HIS A 43 -5.49 18.06 21.52
CA HIS A 43 -6.08 18.47 20.25
C HIS A 43 -7.05 19.66 20.40
N THR A 44 -6.61 20.69 21.12
CA THR A 44 -7.47 21.82 21.48
C THR A 44 -7.93 22.60 20.24
N LEU A 45 -9.09 23.25 20.34
CA LEU A 45 -9.61 24.05 19.24
C LEU A 45 -8.70 25.25 18.97
N ILE A 46 -8.52 25.57 17.68
CA ILE A 46 -7.76 26.75 17.26
C ILE A 46 -8.44 28.01 17.81
N ASP A 47 -7.70 28.81 18.59
CA ASP A 47 -8.23 30.05 19.14
C ASP A 47 -8.38 31.11 18.04
N LEU A 48 -9.63 31.48 17.76
CA LEU A 48 -9.99 32.52 16.80
C LEU A 48 -10.35 33.84 17.47
N SER A 49 -10.23 33.95 18.80
CA SER A 49 -10.66 35.11 19.61
C SER A 49 -10.11 36.43 19.05
N LEU A 50 -8.82 36.49 18.74
CA LEU A 50 -8.15 37.67 18.17
C LEU A 50 -8.81 38.11 16.85
N ARG A 51 -9.18 37.15 15.99
CA ARG A 51 -9.85 37.43 14.71
C ARG A 51 -11.28 37.89 14.87
N HIS A 52 -11.93 37.51 15.96
CA HIS A 52 -13.29 37.91 16.28
C HIS A 52 -13.39 39.29 16.96
N THR A 53 -12.26 39.89 17.35
CA THR A 53 -12.26 41.21 18.00
C THR A 53 -12.70 42.35 17.08
N CYS A 54 -12.20 42.42 15.83
CA CYS A 54 -12.67 43.41 14.84
C CYS A 54 -12.40 43.01 13.38
N ARG A 55 -13.17 43.58 12.45
CA ARG A 55 -13.07 43.30 11.00
C ARG A 55 -11.72 43.66 10.38
N SER A 56 -11.03 44.68 10.91
CA SER A 56 -9.69 45.05 10.42
C SER A 56 -8.69 43.94 10.71
N ILE A 57 -8.61 43.50 11.97
CA ILE A 57 -7.73 42.42 12.40
C ILE A 57 -8.08 41.14 11.64
N ALA A 58 -9.36 40.78 11.55
CA ALA A 58 -9.80 39.60 10.79
C ALA A 58 -9.32 39.60 9.33
N LYS A 59 -9.28 40.78 8.69
CA LYS A 59 -8.80 40.97 7.32
C LYS A 59 -7.28 40.88 7.25
N ASP A 60 -6.57 41.55 8.17
CA ASP A 60 -5.11 41.57 8.22
C ASP A 60 -4.51 40.19 8.53
N THR A 61 -5.23 39.36 9.29
CA THR A 61 -4.79 38.03 9.69
C THR A 61 -5.34 36.90 8.82
N LYS A 62 -6.16 37.18 7.80
CA LYS A 62 -6.90 36.15 7.03
C LYS A 62 -5.99 35.02 6.52
N THR A 63 -4.77 35.37 6.10
CA THR A 63 -3.82 34.45 5.48
C THR A 63 -2.72 33.96 6.42
N ILE A 64 -2.58 34.57 7.60
CA ILE A 64 -1.44 34.34 8.50
C ILE A 64 -1.44 32.93 9.11
N PRO A 65 -2.55 32.40 9.69
CA PRO A 65 -2.54 31.12 10.40
C PRO A 65 -1.97 29.96 9.59
N LEU A 66 -2.40 29.80 8.33
CA LEU A 66 -1.94 28.75 7.42
C LEU A 66 -0.51 28.99 6.92
N ALA A 67 -0.05 30.24 6.94
CA ALA A 67 1.28 30.61 6.48
C ALA A 67 2.38 30.40 7.53
N VAL A 68 2.03 30.45 8.83
CA VAL A 68 3.01 30.31 9.92
C VAL A 68 2.99 28.95 10.61
N ASN A 69 1.89 28.20 10.50
CA ASN A 69 1.76 26.89 11.14
C ASN A 69 1.98 25.75 10.14
N ILE A 70 2.62 24.69 10.62
CA ILE A 70 2.73 23.41 9.91
C ILE A 70 1.39 22.69 10.06
N ILE A 71 0.92 22.03 9.01
CA ILE A 71 -0.28 21.18 9.07
C ILE A 71 0.15 19.71 9.01
N HIS A 72 -0.24 18.94 10.02
CA HIS A 72 0.07 17.53 10.16
C HIS A 72 -1.11 16.67 9.74
N PHE A 73 -0.83 15.66 8.92
CA PHE A 73 -1.76 14.60 8.54
C PHE A 73 -1.14 13.26 8.93
N SER A 74 -1.92 12.34 9.47
CA SER A 74 -1.47 10.98 9.81
C SER A 74 -2.30 9.93 9.09
N THR A 75 -1.85 8.67 9.07
CA THR A 75 -2.62 7.54 8.54
C THR A 75 -3.77 7.20 9.50
N SER A 76 -4.83 8.00 9.46
CA SER A 76 -5.87 7.94 10.47
C SER A 76 -6.94 6.89 10.19
N PHE A 77 -7.54 6.40 11.28
CA PHE A 77 -8.86 5.79 11.24
C PHE A 77 -9.87 6.85 10.86
N LEU A 78 -10.51 6.60 9.74
CA LEU A 78 -11.75 7.27 9.43
C LEU A 78 -12.86 6.66 10.27
N ARG A 79 -13.84 7.51 10.58
CA ARG A 79 -15.24 7.21 10.88
C ARG A 79 -15.65 5.76 10.54
N ASP A 80 -16.44 5.10 11.41
CA ASP A 80 -16.76 3.66 11.30
C ASP A 80 -17.26 3.21 9.90
N ASP A 81 -17.84 4.10 9.10
CA ASP A 81 -18.34 3.85 7.75
C ASP A 81 -17.25 3.79 6.65
N TRP A 82 -16.01 4.20 6.93
CA TRP A 82 -14.95 4.30 5.92
C TRP A 82 -14.02 3.09 5.85
N ARG A 83 -14.04 2.18 6.82
CA ARG A 83 -13.30 0.90 6.69
C ARG A 83 -13.88 0.10 5.52
N SER A 84 -15.21 -0.05 5.47
CA SER A 84 -15.89 -0.60 4.28
C SER A 84 -15.57 0.18 3.00
N LEU A 85 -15.57 1.51 3.04
CA LEU A 85 -15.24 2.33 1.87
C LEU A 85 -13.82 2.08 1.36
N ALA A 86 -12.81 2.16 2.23
CA ALA A 86 -11.43 1.90 1.88
C ALA A 86 -11.23 0.47 1.37
N GLY A 87 -11.86 -0.52 2.01
CA GLY A 87 -11.79 -1.92 1.60
C GLY A 87 -12.42 -2.16 0.23
N CYS A 88 -13.65 -1.69 0.02
CA CYS A 88 -14.36 -1.83 -1.25
C CYS A 88 -13.70 -1.02 -2.37
N PHE A 89 -13.16 0.16 -2.07
CA PHE A 89 -12.34 0.91 -2.99
C PHE A 89 -11.11 0.12 -3.43
N ASN A 90 -10.37 -0.46 -2.47
CA ASN A 90 -9.19 -1.26 -2.78
C ASN A 90 -9.54 -2.48 -3.64
N LEU A 91 -10.62 -3.18 -3.29
CA LEU A 91 -11.15 -4.30 -4.08
C LEU A 91 -11.48 -3.86 -5.52
N ALA A 92 -12.24 -2.76 -5.68
CA ALA A 92 -12.70 -2.31 -6.99
C ALA A 92 -11.54 -1.80 -7.87
N ALA A 93 -10.60 -1.05 -7.29
CA ALA A 93 -9.40 -0.56 -7.98
C ALA A 93 -8.47 -1.72 -8.38
N THR A 94 -8.32 -2.73 -7.52
CA THR A 94 -7.54 -3.95 -7.83
C THR A 94 -8.21 -4.74 -8.94
N ALA A 95 -9.52 -4.97 -8.85
CA ALA A 95 -10.28 -5.68 -9.87
C ALA A 95 -10.14 -5.02 -11.25
N TYR A 96 -10.29 -3.69 -11.32
CA TYR A 96 -10.07 -2.95 -12.56
C TYR A 96 -8.65 -3.15 -13.08
N TYR A 97 -7.63 -3.01 -12.23
CA TYR A 97 -6.22 -3.14 -12.64
C TYR A 97 -5.89 -4.54 -13.18
N ILE A 98 -6.42 -5.60 -12.57
CA ILE A 98 -6.23 -6.98 -13.03
C ILE A 98 -6.91 -7.19 -14.39
N LEU A 99 -8.11 -6.65 -14.57
CA LEU A 99 -8.81 -6.71 -15.86
C LEU A 99 -8.12 -5.87 -16.93
N GLU A 100 -7.57 -4.71 -16.59
CA GLU A 100 -6.81 -3.87 -17.51
C GLU A 100 -5.57 -4.61 -18.02
N GLN A 101 -4.82 -5.27 -17.14
CA GLN A 101 -3.69 -6.13 -17.54
C GLN A 101 -4.13 -7.27 -18.46
N ASP A 102 -5.17 -8.00 -18.07
CA ASP A 102 -5.73 -9.11 -18.85
C ASP A 102 -6.13 -8.68 -20.27
N LEU A 103 -6.80 -7.54 -20.40
CA LEU A 103 -7.17 -6.98 -21.70
C LEU A 103 -5.95 -6.65 -22.57
N VAL A 104 -4.90 -6.02 -22.00
CA VAL A 104 -3.69 -5.68 -22.75
C VAL A 104 -2.99 -6.96 -23.23
N PHE A 105 -2.86 -7.98 -22.39
CA PHE A 105 -2.23 -9.24 -22.79
C PHE A 105 -3.03 -9.99 -23.86
N HIS A 106 -4.36 -10.03 -23.74
CA HIS A 106 -5.21 -10.67 -24.75
C HIS A 106 -5.27 -9.91 -26.08
N LEU A 107 -4.99 -8.61 -26.07
CA LEU A 107 -4.95 -7.77 -27.27
C LEU A 107 -3.51 -7.52 -27.75
N ALA A 108 -2.51 -8.23 -27.20
CA ALA A 108 -1.10 -8.01 -27.47
C ALA A 108 -0.74 -8.14 -28.97
N GLU A 109 -1.43 -9.03 -29.70
CA GLU A 109 -1.21 -9.23 -31.14
C GLU A 109 -1.55 -7.99 -31.99
N PHE A 110 -2.37 -7.07 -31.45
CA PHE A 110 -2.76 -5.82 -32.12
C PHE A 110 -1.85 -4.64 -31.79
N ILE A 111 -0.84 -4.82 -30.92
CA ILE A 111 0.12 -3.76 -30.60
C ILE A 111 1.10 -3.62 -31.77
N THR A 112 0.89 -2.61 -32.60
CA THR A 112 1.71 -2.36 -33.78
C THR A 112 3.11 -1.84 -33.42
N PRO A 113 4.12 -1.97 -34.30
CA PRO A 113 5.43 -1.34 -34.10
C PRO A 113 5.35 0.18 -33.87
N ALA A 114 4.37 0.86 -34.47
CA ALA A 114 4.15 2.28 -34.27
C ALA A 114 3.60 2.60 -32.86
N MET A 115 2.78 1.72 -32.28
CA MET A 115 2.33 1.83 -30.89
C MET A 115 3.49 1.60 -29.93
N PHE A 116 4.33 0.58 -30.18
CA PHE A 116 5.54 0.37 -29.38
C PHE A 116 6.49 1.57 -29.46
N ALA A 117 6.69 2.18 -30.64
CA ALA A 117 7.52 3.39 -30.74
C ALA A 117 6.98 4.55 -29.86
N GLN A 118 5.66 4.70 -29.75
CA GLN A 118 5.06 5.69 -28.83
C GLN A 118 5.20 5.31 -27.36
N LEU A 119 5.05 4.02 -27.03
CA LEU A 119 5.24 3.49 -25.69
C LEU A 119 6.70 3.66 -25.25
N ASP A 120 7.66 3.23 -26.07
CA ASP A 120 9.10 3.29 -25.80
C ASP A 120 9.57 4.75 -25.59
N SER A 121 8.95 5.72 -26.29
CA SER A 121 9.24 7.14 -26.09
C SER A 121 8.77 7.69 -24.73
N LYS A 122 7.75 7.10 -24.11
CA LYS A 122 7.20 7.56 -22.83
C LYS A 122 7.60 6.67 -21.65
N PHE A 123 7.75 5.39 -21.90
CA PHE A 123 7.96 4.31 -20.94
C PHE A 123 9.05 3.35 -21.48
N PRO A 124 10.34 3.76 -21.50
CA PRO A 124 11.40 3.02 -22.20
C PRO A 124 11.63 1.57 -21.74
N ARG A 125 11.24 1.24 -20.51
CA ARG A 125 11.40 -0.12 -19.92
C ARG A 125 10.16 -1.00 -20.06
N PHE A 126 9.04 -0.42 -20.50
CA PHE A 126 7.76 -1.13 -20.53
C PHE A 126 7.80 -2.32 -21.48
N ARG A 127 8.37 -2.16 -22.68
CA ARG A 127 8.33 -3.20 -23.70
C ARG A 127 9.01 -4.50 -23.28
N SER A 128 10.23 -4.44 -22.76
CA SER A 128 10.95 -5.64 -22.33
C SER A 128 10.24 -6.34 -21.17
N ALA A 129 9.74 -5.58 -20.20
CA ALA A 129 8.95 -6.11 -19.09
C ALA A 129 7.64 -6.75 -19.58
N PHE A 130 6.95 -6.07 -20.50
CA PHE A 130 5.70 -6.55 -21.11
C PHE A 130 5.89 -7.83 -21.91
N GLU A 131 6.91 -7.91 -22.76
CA GLU A 131 7.18 -9.10 -23.58
C GLU A 131 7.53 -10.31 -22.70
N SER A 132 8.28 -10.09 -21.61
CA SER A 132 8.56 -11.14 -20.64
C SER A 132 7.30 -11.61 -19.91
N GLU A 133 6.49 -10.67 -19.41
CA GLU A 133 5.30 -11.01 -18.65
C GLU A 133 4.18 -11.60 -19.54
N LEU A 134 4.08 -11.18 -20.79
CA LEU A 134 3.21 -11.80 -21.78
C LEU A 134 3.60 -13.27 -22.03
N SER A 135 4.90 -13.59 -21.99
CA SER A 135 5.36 -14.97 -22.08
C SER A 135 4.87 -15.81 -20.91
N ASN A 136 5.04 -15.30 -19.68
CA ASN A 136 4.55 -15.90 -18.45
C ASN A 136 3.03 -16.10 -18.49
N HIS A 137 2.28 -15.07 -18.89
CA HIS A 137 0.83 -15.13 -19.07
C HIS A 137 0.43 -16.28 -20.00
N ASN A 138 1.09 -16.42 -21.15
CA ASN A 138 0.75 -17.44 -22.14
C ASN A 138 1.07 -18.86 -21.65
N ILE A 139 2.11 -19.02 -20.82
CA ILE A 139 2.46 -20.30 -20.17
C ILE A 139 1.38 -20.68 -19.15
N SER A 140 0.95 -19.73 -18.31
CA SER A 140 -0.08 -19.93 -17.29
C SER A 140 -1.50 -20.04 -17.86
N ASN A 141 -1.72 -19.53 -19.08
CA ASN A 141 -3.00 -19.48 -19.77
C ASN A 141 -3.00 -20.23 -21.13
N PRO A 142 -2.69 -21.54 -21.20
CA PRO A 142 -2.70 -22.28 -22.46
C PRO A 142 -4.07 -22.24 -23.12
N VAL A 143 -4.07 -21.95 -24.42
CA VAL A 143 -5.27 -21.83 -25.25
C VAL A 143 -6.04 -23.16 -25.31
N ARG A 144 -7.21 -23.19 -24.66
CA ARG A 144 -8.36 -24.11 -24.84
C ARG A 144 -8.16 -25.61 -24.62
N ASP A 145 -8.60 -26.07 -23.45
CA ASP A 145 -9.69 -27.05 -23.24
C ASP A 145 -9.73 -27.36 -21.75
N ARG A 146 -10.01 -26.33 -20.94
CA ARG A 146 -10.08 -26.53 -19.50
C ARG A 146 -11.41 -27.20 -19.18
N PRO A 147 -11.41 -28.39 -18.56
CA PRO A 147 -12.66 -28.96 -18.06
C PRO A 147 -13.30 -27.96 -17.11
N ARG A 148 -14.62 -27.75 -17.23
CA ARG A 148 -15.35 -26.94 -16.24
C ARG A 148 -15.06 -27.50 -14.86
N SER A 149 -14.52 -26.65 -13.99
CA SER A 149 -14.27 -27.05 -12.61
C SER A 149 -15.57 -27.52 -11.96
N LYS A 150 -15.44 -28.55 -11.12
CA LYS A 150 -16.56 -29.07 -10.34
C LYS A 150 -16.87 -28.19 -9.13
N SER A 151 -15.94 -27.31 -8.72
CA SER A 151 -16.14 -26.33 -7.64
C SER A 151 -17.34 -25.44 -7.91
N LEU A 152 -18.13 -25.11 -6.88
CA LEU A 152 -19.23 -24.15 -7.02
C LEU A 152 -18.73 -22.72 -7.18
N VAL A 153 -17.58 -22.38 -6.59
CA VAL A 153 -16.97 -21.04 -6.70
C VAL A 153 -16.64 -20.73 -8.16
N ASP A 154 -16.00 -21.68 -8.83
CA ASP A 154 -15.54 -21.56 -10.21
C ASP A 154 -16.70 -21.53 -11.26
N ARG A 155 -17.96 -21.68 -10.83
CA ARG A 155 -19.16 -21.57 -11.70
C ARG A 155 -19.80 -20.19 -11.69
N MET A 156 -19.38 -19.30 -10.80
CA MET A 156 -20.04 -18.01 -10.59
C MET A 156 -19.79 -17.00 -11.73
N ARG A 157 -18.67 -17.16 -12.45
CA ARG A 157 -18.25 -16.26 -13.52
C ARG A 157 -18.01 -17.05 -14.81
N PRO A 158 -18.09 -16.41 -15.98
CA PRO A 158 -17.61 -17.00 -17.24
C PRO A 158 -16.15 -17.45 -17.07
N PRO A 159 -15.64 -18.39 -17.90
CA PRO A 159 -14.23 -18.75 -17.85
C PRO A 159 -13.36 -17.53 -18.18
N LEU A 160 -12.68 -17.01 -17.15
CA LEU A 160 -11.71 -15.92 -17.24
C LEU A 160 -10.29 -16.49 -17.38
N CYS A 161 -9.31 -15.62 -17.63
CA CYS A 161 -7.91 -15.99 -17.45
C CYS A 161 -7.67 -16.47 -16.00
N PRO A 162 -6.87 -17.53 -15.77
CA PRO A 162 -6.67 -18.15 -14.45
C PRO A 162 -6.34 -17.19 -13.30
N TRP A 163 -5.56 -16.13 -13.53
CA TRP A 163 -5.25 -15.18 -12.46
C TRP A 163 -6.43 -14.24 -12.14
N VAL A 164 -7.26 -13.93 -13.14
CA VAL A 164 -8.46 -13.11 -12.95
C VAL A 164 -9.47 -13.94 -12.17
N ASP A 165 -9.64 -15.20 -12.56
CA ASP A 165 -10.41 -16.19 -11.81
C ASP A 165 -9.89 -16.34 -10.38
N PHE A 166 -8.58 -16.45 -10.18
CA PHE A 166 -7.96 -16.55 -8.86
C PHE A 166 -8.31 -15.34 -7.97
N PHE A 167 -8.20 -14.11 -8.49
CA PHE A 167 -8.57 -12.90 -7.77
C PHE A 167 -10.04 -12.89 -7.36
N PHE A 168 -10.96 -13.11 -8.31
CA PHE A 168 -12.39 -13.10 -8.01
C PHE A 168 -12.78 -14.24 -7.07
N ARG A 169 -12.19 -15.43 -7.24
CA ARG A 169 -12.35 -16.57 -6.34
C ARG A 169 -11.93 -16.22 -4.91
N LEU A 170 -10.80 -15.55 -4.74
CA LEU A 170 -10.25 -15.24 -3.42
C LEU A 170 -11.04 -14.14 -2.69
N TYR A 171 -11.39 -13.07 -3.41
CA TYR A 171 -11.91 -11.85 -2.78
C TYR A 171 -13.42 -11.62 -2.94
N VAL A 172 -14.09 -12.29 -3.88
CA VAL A 172 -15.50 -12.07 -4.18
C VAL A 172 -16.30 -13.37 -4.05
N ASP A 173 -15.99 -14.36 -4.89
CA ASP A 173 -16.81 -15.55 -5.06
C ASP A 173 -16.60 -16.54 -3.90
N GLY A 174 -15.39 -16.66 -3.35
CA GLY A 174 -15.08 -17.48 -2.18
C GLY A 174 -15.87 -17.04 -0.94
N PRO A 175 -15.81 -15.77 -0.51
CA PRO A 175 -16.63 -15.26 0.60
C PRO A 175 -18.14 -15.39 0.33
N ASP A 176 -18.57 -15.34 -0.93
CA ASP A 176 -19.97 -15.53 -1.29
C ASP A 176 -20.42 -17.01 -1.28
N VAL A 177 -19.53 -17.96 -1.57
CA VAL A 177 -19.91 -19.37 -1.58
C VAL A 177 -19.65 -20.02 -0.24
N LEU A 178 -18.55 -19.68 0.43
CA LEU A 178 -18.06 -20.33 1.64
C LEU A 178 -18.31 -19.48 2.91
N GLY A 179 -18.84 -18.27 2.76
CA GLY A 179 -19.14 -17.38 3.88
C GLY A 179 -17.92 -16.63 4.44
N PRO A 180 -18.07 -15.96 5.59
CA PRO A 180 -17.03 -15.08 6.13
C PRO A 180 -15.70 -15.76 6.47
N PHE A 181 -15.68 -17.07 6.67
CA PHE A 181 -14.43 -17.83 6.86
C PHE A 181 -13.46 -17.66 5.67
N ALA A 182 -14.00 -17.66 4.44
CA ALA A 182 -13.20 -17.50 3.23
C ALA A 182 -12.82 -16.03 2.93
N HIS A 183 -13.20 -15.09 3.81
CA HIS A 183 -12.88 -13.68 3.62
C HIS A 183 -11.38 -13.42 3.74
N HIS A 184 -10.79 -13.01 2.63
CA HIS A 184 -9.48 -12.39 2.59
C HIS A 184 -9.64 -10.88 2.71
N SER A 185 -8.95 -10.28 3.68
CA SER A 185 -9.09 -8.86 3.94
C SER A 185 -8.67 -8.03 2.73
N PHE A 186 -9.52 -7.09 2.32
CA PHE A 186 -9.25 -6.20 1.19
C PHE A 186 -8.05 -5.28 1.38
N ALA A 187 -7.58 -5.04 2.61
CA ALA A 187 -6.42 -4.16 2.88
C ALA A 187 -5.18 -4.46 2.02
N GLY A 188 -4.90 -5.74 1.78
CA GLY A 188 -3.72 -6.19 1.02
C GLY A 188 -4.01 -6.54 -0.44
N ALA A 189 -5.22 -6.28 -0.95
CA ALA A 189 -5.62 -6.77 -2.28
C ALA A 189 -4.66 -6.34 -3.40
N HIS A 190 -4.08 -5.14 -3.33
CA HIS A 190 -3.08 -4.68 -4.30
C HIS A 190 -1.66 -5.23 -4.11
N GLU A 191 -1.36 -5.83 -2.94
CA GLU A 191 -0.01 -6.35 -2.60
C GLU A 191 0.16 -7.84 -2.90
N GLU A 192 -0.92 -8.55 -3.24
CA GLU A 192 -0.87 -9.98 -3.53
C GLU A 192 -0.47 -10.23 -4.98
N ASP A 193 0.30 -11.29 -5.19
CA ASP A 193 0.63 -11.80 -6.52
C ASP A 193 -0.47 -12.76 -7.00
N PHE A 194 -1.29 -12.26 -7.93
CA PHE A 194 -2.37 -13.06 -8.53
C PHE A 194 -1.94 -13.84 -9.75
N MET A 195 -0.82 -13.44 -10.36
CA MET A 195 -0.37 -13.97 -11.64
C MET A 195 0.46 -15.24 -11.45
N ASP A 196 1.08 -15.41 -10.27
CA ASP A 196 1.75 -16.64 -9.86
C ASP A 196 1.31 -17.16 -8.47
N PRO A 197 0.06 -17.57 -8.29
CA PRO A 197 -0.45 -18.00 -6.98
C PRO A 197 0.23 -19.28 -6.46
N CYS A 198 0.88 -20.05 -7.33
CA CYS A 198 1.57 -21.29 -6.98
C CYS A 198 3.09 -21.12 -6.86
N ARG A 199 3.64 -19.95 -7.22
CA ARG A 199 5.09 -19.69 -7.29
C ARG A 199 5.81 -20.60 -8.30
N ASP A 200 5.14 -20.87 -9.42
CA ASP A 200 5.60 -21.75 -10.49
C ASP A 200 6.34 -20.98 -11.60
N LEU A 201 6.29 -19.64 -11.63
CA LEU A 201 6.94 -18.81 -12.64
C LEU A 201 8.41 -18.51 -12.30
N PRO A 202 9.26 -18.26 -13.32
CA PRO A 202 10.61 -17.75 -13.11
C PRO A 202 10.57 -16.45 -12.30
N SER A 203 11.25 -16.43 -11.15
CA SER A 203 11.03 -15.40 -10.14
C SER A 203 11.47 -14.00 -10.58
N GLN A 204 12.48 -13.86 -11.44
CA GLN A 204 13.11 -12.56 -11.73
C GLN A 204 12.25 -11.61 -12.59
N PRO A 205 11.81 -11.95 -13.81
CA PRO A 205 11.07 -11.00 -14.64
C PRO A 205 9.69 -10.68 -14.06
N HIS A 206 9.10 -11.66 -13.36
CA HIS A 206 7.81 -11.54 -12.72
C HIS A 206 7.85 -10.59 -11.51
N LYS A 207 8.85 -10.72 -10.64
CA LYS A 207 9.09 -9.78 -9.53
C LYS A 207 9.27 -8.35 -10.05
N GLN A 208 9.98 -8.14 -11.16
CA GLN A 208 10.11 -6.80 -11.76
C GLN A 208 8.77 -6.21 -12.20
N TRP A 209 7.87 -7.03 -12.78
CA TRP A 209 6.54 -6.58 -13.17
C TRP A 209 5.68 -6.16 -11.96
N LEU A 210 5.74 -6.93 -10.87
CA LEU A 210 4.99 -6.66 -9.63
C LEU A 210 5.54 -5.47 -8.84
N GLU A 211 6.86 -5.33 -8.76
CA GLU A 211 7.53 -4.38 -7.85
C GLU A 211 7.75 -2.98 -8.47
N GLN A 212 7.74 -2.84 -9.81
CA GLN A 212 7.94 -1.58 -10.55
C GLN A 212 6.62 -0.83 -10.87
N SER A 213 5.68 -0.90 -9.93
CA SER A 213 4.23 -0.72 -10.16
C SER A 213 3.73 0.62 -10.71
N GLY A 214 4.44 1.74 -10.56
CA GLY A 214 3.97 3.04 -11.06
C GLY A 214 4.00 3.16 -12.58
N ASP A 215 5.21 3.10 -13.14
CA ASP A 215 5.47 3.28 -14.58
C ASP A 215 4.73 2.22 -15.42
N ILE A 216 4.72 0.97 -14.95
CA ILE A 216 4.05 -0.14 -15.64
C ILE A 216 2.53 0.09 -15.70
N ARG A 217 1.92 0.56 -14.61
CA ARG A 217 0.47 0.85 -14.58
C ARG A 217 0.08 1.96 -15.54
N ASP A 218 0.87 3.02 -15.60
CA ASP A 218 0.60 4.11 -16.54
C ASP A 218 0.84 3.71 -17.99
N ALA A 219 1.88 2.89 -18.24
CA ALA A 219 2.15 2.30 -19.54
C ALA A 219 1.03 1.36 -20.00
N LEU A 220 0.50 0.51 -19.11
CA LEU A 220 -0.65 -0.37 -19.37
C LEU A 220 -1.89 0.44 -19.74
N SER A 221 -2.26 1.44 -18.93
CA SER A 221 -3.40 2.31 -19.22
C SER A 221 -3.22 3.11 -20.51
N TYR A 222 -1.99 3.50 -20.86
CA TYR A 222 -1.70 4.16 -22.13
C TYR A 222 -1.78 3.19 -23.33
N CYS A 223 -1.21 1.99 -23.17
CA CYS A 223 -1.25 0.92 -24.17
C CYS A 223 -2.69 0.53 -24.50
N LEU A 224 -3.53 0.28 -23.49
CA LEU A 224 -4.92 -0.11 -23.70
C LEU A 224 -5.73 0.99 -24.42
N ARG A 225 -5.46 2.26 -24.13
CA ARG A 225 -6.06 3.39 -24.86
C ARG A 225 -5.66 3.41 -26.34
N LEU A 226 -4.37 3.21 -26.64
CA LEU A 226 -3.90 3.12 -28.03
C LEU A 226 -4.57 1.95 -28.77
N ILE A 227 -4.71 0.79 -28.12
CA ILE A 227 -5.41 -0.37 -28.70
C ILE A 227 -6.87 -0.01 -28.98
N ALA A 228 -7.57 0.57 -28.01
CA ALA A 228 -8.98 0.95 -28.15
C ALA A 228 -9.23 1.99 -29.26
N GLU A 229 -8.25 2.85 -29.54
CA GLU A 229 -8.32 3.84 -30.63
C GLU A 229 -8.04 3.22 -32.00
N GLN A 230 -7.07 2.31 -32.11
CA GLN A 230 -6.63 1.75 -33.40
C GLN A 230 -7.42 0.52 -33.85
N VAL A 231 -7.85 -0.32 -32.90
CA VAL A 231 -8.60 -1.55 -33.13
C VAL A 231 -9.86 -1.61 -32.25
N PRO A 232 -10.80 -0.65 -32.42
CA PRO A 232 -11.95 -0.49 -31.53
C PRO A 232 -12.90 -1.70 -31.51
N THR A 233 -12.97 -2.46 -32.60
CA THR A 233 -13.85 -3.63 -32.71
C THR A 233 -13.32 -4.79 -31.86
N GLU A 234 -12.02 -5.06 -31.96
CA GLU A 234 -11.32 -6.10 -31.23
C GLU A 234 -11.30 -5.78 -29.74
N PHE A 235 -11.04 -4.52 -29.38
CA PHE A 235 -11.16 -4.02 -28.02
C PHE A 235 -12.58 -4.25 -27.46
N ALA A 236 -13.62 -3.86 -28.20
CA ALA A 236 -15.01 -4.05 -27.77
C ALA A 236 -15.35 -5.53 -27.57
N ASN A 237 -14.96 -6.39 -28.51
CA ASN A 237 -15.17 -7.84 -28.41
C ASN A 237 -14.52 -8.42 -27.16
N GLN A 238 -13.29 -8.00 -26.85
CA GLN A 238 -12.58 -8.51 -25.68
C GLN A 238 -13.17 -7.96 -24.37
N VAL A 239 -13.62 -6.70 -24.32
CA VAL A 239 -14.36 -6.15 -23.16
C VAL A 239 -15.64 -6.94 -22.92
N TYR A 240 -16.46 -7.19 -23.95
CA TYR A 240 -17.71 -7.95 -23.80
C TYR A 240 -17.51 -9.43 -23.50
N LYS A 241 -16.39 -10.02 -23.94
CA LYS A 241 -16.01 -11.38 -23.54
C LYS A 241 -15.69 -11.46 -22.04
N THR A 242 -15.01 -10.43 -21.52
CA THR A 242 -14.59 -10.33 -20.12
C THR A 242 -15.75 -9.94 -19.19
N LEU A 243 -16.64 -9.06 -19.67
CA LEU A 243 -17.81 -8.57 -18.95
C LEU A 243 -19.10 -8.81 -19.78
N PRO A 244 -19.60 -10.06 -19.90
CA PRO A 244 -20.74 -10.36 -20.78
C PRO A 244 -22.04 -9.63 -20.44
N HIS A 245 -22.22 -9.25 -19.17
CA HIS A 245 -23.38 -8.45 -18.72
C HIS A 245 -23.38 -7.01 -19.24
N TRP A 246 -22.30 -6.56 -19.90
CA TRP A 246 -22.23 -5.25 -20.56
C TRP A 246 -22.88 -5.23 -21.94
N VAL A 247 -23.05 -6.39 -22.58
CA VAL A 247 -23.59 -6.49 -23.94
C VAL A 247 -24.98 -5.84 -24.01
N GLY A 248 -25.10 -4.80 -24.83
CA GLY A 248 -26.35 -4.05 -25.01
C GLY A 248 -26.71 -3.08 -23.88
N LYS A 249 -25.87 -2.95 -22.84
CA LYS A 249 -26.11 -2.08 -21.68
C LYS A 249 -25.12 -0.91 -21.56
N TYR A 250 -23.84 -1.15 -21.82
CA TYR A 250 -22.76 -0.16 -21.68
C TYR A 250 -21.87 -0.15 -22.92
N GLN A 251 -21.28 1.01 -23.24
CA GLN A 251 -20.28 1.08 -24.31
C GLN A 251 -18.93 0.55 -23.80
N SER A 252 -18.20 -0.20 -24.64
CA SER A 252 -16.87 -0.73 -24.28
C SER A 252 -15.88 0.36 -23.85
N GLN A 253 -15.97 1.55 -24.43
CA GLN A 253 -15.10 2.70 -24.12
C GLN A 253 -15.30 3.21 -22.68
N GLU A 254 -16.45 2.94 -22.05
CA GLU A 254 -16.68 3.27 -20.64
C GLU A 254 -15.72 2.50 -19.72
N PHE A 255 -15.23 1.33 -20.13
CA PHE A 255 -14.23 0.57 -19.38
C PHE A 255 -12.99 1.41 -19.05
N LEU A 256 -12.49 2.19 -20.02
CA LEU A 256 -11.29 3.02 -19.86
C LEU A 256 -11.46 4.15 -18.82
N ARG A 257 -12.70 4.44 -18.41
CA ARG A 257 -13.04 5.50 -17.45
C ARG A 257 -13.27 4.98 -16.03
N LEU A 258 -13.12 3.67 -15.82
CA LEU A 258 -13.29 3.04 -14.51
C LEU A 258 -12.09 3.20 -13.59
N LYS A 259 -10.95 3.66 -14.10
CA LYS A 259 -9.71 3.85 -13.34
C LYS A 259 -9.87 4.98 -12.31
N PHE A 260 -9.64 4.68 -11.04
CA PHE A 260 -9.39 5.68 -10.00
C PHE A 260 -7.91 6.09 -9.97
N ASN A 261 -7.61 7.32 -9.55
CA ASN A 261 -6.22 7.65 -9.21
C ASN A 261 -5.85 6.95 -7.90
N LEU A 262 -4.55 6.72 -7.71
CA LEU A 262 -4.06 5.94 -6.57
C LEU A 262 -4.31 6.64 -5.24
N TRP A 263 -4.10 7.96 -5.22
CA TRP A 263 -4.26 8.81 -4.06
C TRP A 263 -5.69 9.32 -3.81
N ASP A 264 -6.68 8.89 -4.61
CA ASP A 264 -8.05 9.36 -4.45
C ASP A 264 -8.70 8.79 -3.18
N ILE A 265 -9.61 9.58 -2.61
CA ILE A 265 -10.58 9.12 -1.62
C ILE A 265 -11.96 9.29 -2.26
N PRO A 266 -12.47 8.27 -2.98
CA PRO A 266 -13.74 8.38 -3.67
C PRO A 266 -14.92 8.36 -2.69
N SER A 267 -16.07 8.84 -3.15
CA SER A 267 -17.35 8.68 -2.47
C SER A 267 -17.82 7.23 -2.50
N ARG A 268 -18.74 6.89 -1.59
CA ARG A 268 -19.36 5.56 -1.55
C ARG A 268 -20.12 5.26 -2.84
N GLU A 269 -20.78 6.28 -3.41
CA GLU A 269 -21.57 6.19 -4.62
C GLU A 269 -20.70 5.84 -5.83
N GLU A 270 -19.52 6.48 -5.96
CA GLU A 270 -18.55 6.19 -7.03
C GLU A 270 -18.04 4.74 -6.95
N VAL A 271 -17.67 4.28 -5.75
CA VAL A 271 -17.20 2.90 -5.55
C VAL A 271 -18.33 1.89 -5.79
N ALA A 272 -19.55 2.15 -5.30
CA ALA A 272 -20.70 1.28 -5.52
C ALA A 272 -21.06 1.17 -6.99
N HIS A 273 -20.97 2.29 -7.73
CA HIS A 273 -21.17 2.30 -9.18
C HIS A 273 -20.13 1.42 -9.89
N LEU A 274 -18.85 1.54 -9.54
CA LEU A 274 -17.79 0.70 -10.13
C LEU A 274 -17.99 -0.80 -9.81
N LEU A 275 -18.31 -1.14 -8.56
CA LEU A 275 -18.58 -2.52 -8.17
C LEU A 275 -19.75 -3.12 -8.98
N ALA A 276 -20.82 -2.36 -9.17
CA ALA A 276 -21.95 -2.78 -9.99
C ALA A 276 -21.56 -3.01 -11.46
N LEU A 277 -20.71 -2.15 -12.03
CA LEU A 277 -20.18 -2.31 -13.38
C LEU A 277 -19.32 -3.58 -13.51
N LEU A 278 -18.58 -3.96 -12.45
CA LEU A 278 -17.75 -5.17 -12.40
C LEU A 278 -18.53 -6.44 -12.00
N ASN A 279 -19.86 -6.35 -11.85
CA ASN A 279 -20.73 -7.43 -11.36
C ASN A 279 -20.24 -7.97 -10.00
N ILE A 280 -19.87 -7.06 -9.09
CA ILE A 280 -19.56 -7.34 -7.69
C ILE A 280 -20.73 -6.81 -6.86
N HIS A 281 -21.41 -7.71 -6.17
CA HIS A 281 -22.63 -7.41 -5.42
C HIS A 281 -22.35 -6.68 -4.10
N GLU A 282 -23.35 -5.95 -3.59
CA GLU A 282 -23.20 -5.08 -2.41
C GLU A 282 -22.83 -5.80 -1.10
N PHE A 283 -22.94 -7.13 -1.02
CA PHE A 283 -22.55 -7.86 0.19
C PHE A 283 -21.10 -7.61 0.61
N VAL A 284 -20.21 -7.31 -0.35
CA VAL A 284 -18.79 -7.04 -0.08
C VAL A 284 -18.58 -5.84 0.86
N TRP A 285 -19.54 -4.91 0.94
CA TRP A 285 -19.48 -3.77 1.86
C TRP A 285 -19.49 -4.17 3.33
N LYS A 286 -20.03 -5.36 3.66
CA LYS A 286 -20.04 -5.86 5.04
C LYS A 286 -18.74 -6.55 5.43
N LEU A 287 -18.04 -7.14 4.47
CA LEU A 287 -16.89 -8.02 4.74
C LEU A 287 -15.76 -7.33 5.54
N PRO A 288 -15.36 -6.08 5.24
CA PRO A 288 -14.34 -5.37 6.02
C PRO A 288 -14.69 -5.18 7.50
N GLU A 289 -15.98 -5.20 7.87
CA GLU A 289 -16.42 -5.01 9.25
C GLU A 289 -16.45 -6.29 10.08
N ILE A 290 -16.40 -7.45 9.41
CA ILE A 290 -16.56 -8.75 10.07
C ILE A 290 -15.30 -9.08 10.88
N TRP A 291 -15.54 -9.56 12.11
CA TRP A 291 -14.50 -10.15 12.94
C TRP A 291 -14.14 -11.55 12.45
N THR A 292 -12.84 -11.82 12.38
CA THR A 292 -12.28 -13.15 12.15
C THR A 292 -12.06 -13.84 13.49
N TYR A 293 -12.37 -15.13 13.53
CA TYR A 293 -12.28 -15.98 14.71
C TYR A 293 -11.23 -17.10 14.50
N PRO A 294 -10.84 -17.83 15.56
CA PRO A 294 -10.05 -19.05 15.42
C PRO A 294 -10.86 -20.18 14.78
N LEU A 295 -10.18 -21.19 14.24
CA LEU A 295 -10.81 -22.29 13.49
C LEU A 295 -11.93 -23.01 14.26
N GLY A 296 -11.76 -23.18 15.59
CA GLY A 296 -12.74 -23.85 16.45
C GLY A 296 -14.13 -23.18 16.46
N PHE A 297 -14.18 -21.86 16.31
CA PHE A 297 -15.43 -21.10 16.24
C PHE A 297 -16.26 -21.48 15.01
N TYR A 298 -15.60 -21.58 13.84
CA TYR A 298 -16.27 -21.93 12.58
C TYR A 298 -16.74 -23.38 12.55
N GLN A 299 -15.99 -24.29 13.18
CA GLN A 299 -16.38 -25.69 13.30
C GLN A 299 -17.69 -25.84 14.08
N GLU A 300 -17.87 -25.08 15.16
CA GLU A 300 -19.09 -25.11 15.98
C GLU A 300 -20.31 -24.56 15.25
N LEU A 301 -20.13 -23.52 14.42
CA LEU A 301 -21.22 -22.98 13.59
C LEU A 301 -21.71 -23.96 12.51
N GLY A 302 -20.98 -25.05 12.26
CA GLY A 302 -21.23 -25.90 11.09
C GLY A 302 -20.81 -25.26 9.77
N ASP A 303 -20.25 -24.04 9.82
CA ASP A 303 -19.58 -23.30 8.75
C ASP A 303 -18.17 -23.87 8.52
N ALA A 304 -18.09 -25.20 8.44
CA ALA A 304 -16.82 -25.86 8.17
C ALA A 304 -16.23 -25.28 6.86
N PRO A 305 -14.93 -24.95 6.83
CA PRO A 305 -14.22 -24.24 5.73
C PRO A 305 -14.47 -24.72 4.29
N SER A 306 -15.01 -25.93 4.13
CA SER A 306 -15.17 -26.64 2.88
C SER A 306 -16.61 -26.79 2.41
N LYS A 307 -17.62 -26.39 3.20
CA LYS A 307 -19.02 -26.59 2.83
C LYS A 307 -19.61 -25.34 2.17
N PRO A 308 -19.98 -25.39 0.89
CA PRO A 308 -20.60 -24.27 0.21
C PRO A 308 -22.01 -24.00 0.73
N ARG A 309 -22.37 -22.72 0.78
CA ARG A 309 -23.74 -22.26 1.04
C ARG A 309 -24.70 -22.78 -0.04
N PRO A 310 -25.98 -23.01 0.29
CA PRO A 310 -26.99 -23.31 -0.72
C PRO A 310 -27.08 -22.23 -1.79
N GLU A 311 -27.29 -22.61 -3.06
CA GLU A 311 -27.36 -21.67 -4.20
C GLU A 311 -28.47 -20.62 -4.06
N ASN A 312 -29.52 -20.93 -3.30
CA ASN A 312 -30.65 -20.04 -3.02
C ASN A 312 -30.48 -19.18 -1.75
N ALA A 313 -29.34 -19.27 -1.06
CA ALA A 313 -29.06 -18.40 0.06
C ALA A 313 -28.93 -16.94 -0.40
N GLU A 314 -29.50 -16.01 0.35
CA GLU A 314 -29.34 -14.59 0.06
C GLU A 314 -27.87 -14.17 0.28
N ARG A 315 -27.31 -13.44 -0.71
CA ARG A 315 -25.93 -12.95 -0.63
C ARG A 315 -25.76 -12.01 0.57
N GLY A 316 -24.64 -12.16 1.28
CA GLY A 316 -24.34 -11.34 2.45
C GLY A 316 -25.17 -11.61 3.69
N GLN A 317 -25.96 -12.69 3.73
CA GLN A 317 -26.50 -13.25 4.96
C GLN A 317 -25.49 -14.23 5.57
N TYR A 318 -25.11 -13.99 6.81
CA TYR A 318 -24.24 -14.83 7.62
C TYR A 318 -24.85 -14.99 9.03
N ALA A 319 -24.37 -15.98 9.78
CA ALA A 319 -24.87 -16.26 11.12
C ALA A 319 -24.77 -15.02 12.02
N THR A 320 -25.81 -14.77 12.83
CA THR A 320 -25.84 -13.63 13.77
C THR A 320 -24.69 -13.66 14.78
N GLU A 321 -24.14 -14.85 15.00
CA GLU A 321 -23.01 -15.16 15.86
C GLU A 321 -21.71 -14.48 15.38
N TYR A 322 -21.57 -14.12 14.09
CA TYR A 322 -20.41 -13.33 13.62
C TYR A 322 -20.42 -11.92 14.20
N ASP A 323 -21.59 -11.30 14.28
CA ASP A 323 -21.78 -9.95 14.83
C ASP A 323 -21.83 -10.01 16.37
N ASN A 324 -22.46 -11.04 16.92
CA ASN A 324 -22.64 -11.24 18.35
C ASN A 324 -22.33 -12.70 18.78
N PRO A 325 -21.05 -13.03 19.03
CA PRO A 325 -20.62 -14.38 19.35
C PRO A 325 -20.90 -14.82 20.79
N MET A 326 -21.76 -14.13 21.56
CA MET A 326 -22.01 -14.44 22.98
C MET A 326 -22.38 -15.90 23.25
N ARG A 327 -23.13 -16.55 22.34
CA ARG A 327 -23.49 -17.98 22.47
C ARG A 327 -22.32 -18.93 22.27
N LEU A 328 -21.27 -18.46 21.60
CA LEU A 328 -20.08 -19.20 21.22
C LEU A 328 -18.81 -18.65 21.89
N VAL A 329 -18.97 -17.90 22.99
CA VAL A 329 -17.85 -17.25 23.68
C VAL A 329 -16.80 -18.24 24.19
N GLN A 330 -17.18 -19.49 24.43
CA GLN A 330 -16.27 -20.56 24.83
C GLN A 330 -15.46 -21.16 23.66
N HIS A 331 -15.79 -20.81 22.41
CA HIS A 331 -15.20 -21.38 21.20
C HIS A 331 -14.17 -20.46 20.54
N PHE A 332 -13.79 -19.36 21.19
CA PHE A 332 -12.68 -18.52 20.78
C PHE A 332 -11.98 -17.90 22.00
N ASP A 333 -10.65 -17.81 21.96
CA ASP A 333 -9.87 -17.09 22.97
C ASP A 333 -9.59 -15.64 22.55
N TYR A 334 -9.64 -15.36 21.26
CA TYR A 334 -9.48 -14.02 20.70
C TYR A 334 -10.25 -13.89 19.39
N ARG A 335 -10.50 -12.65 18.98
CA ARG A 335 -10.98 -12.29 17.64
C ARG A 335 -10.21 -11.09 17.13
N TYR A 336 -10.08 -10.98 15.82
CA TYR A 336 -9.40 -9.86 15.20
C TYR A 336 -10.10 -9.41 13.92
N ARG A 337 -9.88 -8.17 13.53
CA ARG A 337 -10.27 -7.67 12.19
C ARG A 337 -9.17 -6.77 11.67
N LYS A 338 -8.90 -6.84 10.36
CA LYS A 338 -7.83 -6.03 9.76
C LYS A 338 -8.28 -4.58 9.63
N LYS A 339 -7.39 -3.66 9.97
CA LYS A 339 -7.58 -2.22 9.89
C LYS A 339 -7.31 -1.80 8.44
N ILE A 340 -8.27 -1.11 7.83
CA ILE A 340 -8.21 -0.64 6.43
C ILE A 340 -8.33 0.88 6.44
N ARG A 341 -7.35 1.57 5.85
CA ARG A 341 -7.22 3.04 5.94
C ARG A 341 -6.77 3.64 4.62
N PHE A 342 -7.03 4.94 4.47
CA PHE A 342 -6.36 5.78 3.47
C PHE A 342 -5.08 6.37 4.05
N SER A 343 -4.09 6.60 3.19
CA SER A 343 -2.80 7.19 3.57
C SER A 343 -2.96 8.63 4.10
N ALA A 344 -1.95 9.11 4.82
CA ALA A 344 -1.86 10.53 5.20
C ALA A 344 -1.86 11.44 3.97
N THR A 345 -1.17 11.01 2.90
CA THR A 345 -1.05 11.76 1.64
C THR A 345 -2.42 11.96 0.95
N ALA A 346 -3.20 10.89 0.80
CA ALA A 346 -4.55 10.93 0.22
C ALA A 346 -5.49 11.85 1.04
N SER A 347 -5.39 11.77 2.37
CA SER A 347 -6.16 12.63 3.28
C SER A 347 -5.80 14.11 3.11
N ALA A 348 -4.51 14.41 2.98
CA ALA A 348 -4.03 15.77 2.72
C ALA A 348 -4.51 16.30 1.37
N ILE A 349 -4.40 15.51 0.30
CA ILE A 349 -4.87 15.89 -1.04
C ILE A 349 -6.37 16.25 -1.00
N ARG A 350 -7.19 15.36 -0.43
CA ARG A 350 -8.64 15.59 -0.28
C ARG A 350 -8.95 16.86 0.50
N PHE A 351 -8.29 17.06 1.65
CA PHE A 351 -8.51 18.24 2.48
C PHE A 351 -8.10 19.53 1.74
N LEU A 352 -6.91 19.55 1.15
CA LEU A 352 -6.38 20.73 0.46
C LEU A 352 -7.25 21.11 -0.74
N GLN A 353 -7.72 20.14 -1.53
CA GLN A 353 -8.59 20.37 -2.68
C GLN A 353 -9.95 20.99 -2.29
N ARG A 354 -10.44 20.74 -1.07
CA ARG A 354 -11.67 21.35 -0.55
C ARG A 354 -11.49 22.81 -0.13
N LEU A 355 -10.26 23.24 0.13
CA LEU A 355 -10.00 24.63 0.48
C LEU A 355 -10.12 25.53 -0.76
N PRO A 356 -10.67 26.75 -0.62
CA PRO A 356 -10.60 27.75 -1.67
C PRO A 356 -9.14 28.04 -2.04
N VAL A 357 -8.88 28.32 -3.33
CA VAL A 357 -7.53 28.60 -3.85
C VAL A 357 -6.82 29.67 -3.02
N ASP A 358 -7.50 30.77 -2.67
CA ASP A 358 -6.98 31.85 -1.84
C ASP A 358 -6.41 31.41 -0.49
N GLN A 359 -6.90 30.31 0.09
CA GLN A 359 -6.40 29.73 1.33
C GLN A 359 -5.30 28.72 1.05
N ARG A 360 -5.46 27.89 0.02
CA ARG A 360 -4.52 26.84 -0.34
C ARG A 360 -3.13 27.40 -0.69
N ILE A 361 -3.10 28.55 -1.38
CA ILE A 361 -1.86 29.25 -1.72
C ILE A 361 -1.17 29.92 -0.51
N GLN A 362 -1.80 29.94 0.67
CA GLN A 362 -1.19 30.48 1.89
C GLN A 362 -0.46 29.42 2.69
N ILE A 363 -0.78 28.14 2.47
CA ILE A 363 -0.15 27.04 3.18
C ILE A 363 1.33 26.97 2.78
N ARG A 364 2.21 26.88 3.78
CA ARG A 364 3.67 26.83 3.54
C ARG A 364 4.26 25.48 3.86
N ARG A 365 3.76 24.80 4.89
CA ARG A 365 4.38 23.58 5.41
C ARG A 365 3.33 22.54 5.73
N VAL A 366 3.53 21.34 5.21
CA VAL A 366 2.71 20.17 5.50
C VAL A 366 3.65 19.02 5.88
N THR A 367 3.29 18.29 6.93
CA THR A 367 3.96 17.05 7.30
C THR A 367 2.96 15.91 7.21
N LEU A 368 3.32 14.87 6.46
CA LEU A 368 2.52 13.67 6.25
C LEU A 368 3.18 12.54 7.03
N HIS A 369 2.47 11.96 7.99
CA HIS A 369 2.94 10.85 8.82
C HIS A 369 2.29 9.55 8.34
N GLU A 370 3.02 8.79 7.52
CA GLU A 370 2.63 7.46 7.08
C GLU A 370 3.09 6.44 8.14
N ASP A 371 2.27 6.23 9.17
CA ASP A 371 2.59 5.43 10.35
C ASP A 371 1.96 4.03 10.34
N SER A 372 1.07 3.77 9.38
CA SER A 372 0.29 2.53 9.26
C SER A 372 0.15 2.12 7.80
N PRO A 373 -0.15 0.84 7.49
CA PRO A 373 -0.45 0.43 6.12
C PRO A 373 -1.77 1.04 5.66
N SER A 374 -1.84 1.36 4.37
CA SER A 374 -3.02 1.97 3.75
C SER A 374 -3.27 1.44 2.34
N VAL A 375 -4.50 1.62 1.86
CA VAL A 375 -4.99 1.07 0.59
C VAL A 375 -4.40 1.77 -0.64
N ASN A 376 -4.51 1.09 -1.78
CA ASN A 376 -4.31 1.58 -3.15
C ASN A 376 -2.90 2.01 -3.53
N MET A 377 -1.89 1.29 -3.06
CA MET A 377 -0.46 1.50 -3.36
C MET A 377 0.10 2.82 -2.84
N PRO A 378 0.22 2.95 -1.51
CA PRO A 378 0.58 4.22 -0.88
C PRO A 378 1.94 4.79 -1.28
N SER A 379 2.91 3.98 -1.71
CA SER A 379 4.21 4.49 -2.17
C SER A 379 4.06 5.58 -3.25
N LEU A 380 3.11 5.39 -4.17
CA LEU A 380 2.85 6.27 -5.33
C LEU A 380 2.01 7.52 -5.02
N HIS A 381 1.42 7.63 -3.82
CA HIS A 381 0.45 8.70 -3.53
C HIS A 381 1.04 10.12 -3.60
N ALA A 382 2.36 10.26 -3.41
CA ALA A 382 3.05 11.55 -3.48
C ALA A 382 2.87 12.25 -4.84
N GLN A 383 2.69 11.49 -5.93
CA GLN A 383 2.46 12.05 -7.27
C GLN A 383 1.20 12.91 -7.34
N GLY A 384 0.18 12.59 -6.53
CA GLY A 384 -1.06 13.37 -6.42
C GLY A 384 -0.87 14.79 -5.87
N LEU A 385 0.30 15.09 -5.28
CA LEU A 385 0.65 16.42 -4.78
C LEU A 385 1.15 17.37 -5.89
N VAL A 386 1.54 16.86 -7.07
CA VAL A 386 2.13 17.67 -8.16
C VAL A 386 1.27 18.88 -8.53
N PRO A 387 -0.06 18.77 -8.74
CA PRO A 387 -0.89 19.94 -9.03
C PRO A 387 -0.86 21.01 -7.93
N LEU A 388 -0.73 20.60 -6.67
CA LEU A 388 -0.69 21.50 -5.52
C LEU A 388 0.64 22.27 -5.45
N PHE A 389 1.76 21.64 -5.82
CA PHE A 389 3.05 22.32 -5.93
C PHE A 389 3.08 23.34 -7.07
N LYS A 390 2.41 23.04 -8.19
CA LYS A 390 2.27 23.96 -9.32
C LYS A 390 1.40 25.16 -8.97
N GLU A 391 0.32 24.95 -8.24
CA GLU A 391 -0.58 26.03 -7.77
C GLU A 391 0.10 26.89 -6.69
N ASN A 392 0.85 26.28 -5.78
CA ASN A 392 1.53 26.96 -4.67
C ASN A 392 3.03 26.61 -4.64
N PRO A 393 3.88 27.38 -5.34
CA PRO A 393 5.32 27.11 -5.40
C PRO A 393 6.07 27.25 -4.08
N LEU A 394 5.42 27.83 -3.06
CA LEU A 394 5.96 28.01 -1.71
C LEU A 394 5.58 26.85 -0.77
N LEU A 395 4.76 25.90 -1.22
CA LEU A 395 4.37 24.74 -0.44
C LEU A 395 5.55 23.78 -0.29
N ARG A 396 5.89 23.47 0.95
CA ARG A 396 6.88 22.45 1.32
C ARG A 396 6.18 21.30 2.02
N VAL A 397 6.38 20.09 1.52
CA VAL A 397 5.81 18.85 2.07
C VAL A 397 6.94 17.95 2.54
N GLU A 398 6.89 17.56 3.81
CA GLU A 398 7.72 16.49 4.35
C GLU A 398 6.85 15.24 4.53
N ARG A 399 7.18 14.16 3.85
CA ARG A 399 6.51 12.86 3.98
C ARG A 399 7.38 11.93 4.82
N ARG A 400 6.94 11.67 6.04
CA ARG A 400 7.59 10.79 7.01
C ARG A 400 6.93 9.42 6.94
N VAL A 401 7.71 8.37 6.74
CA VAL A 401 7.18 7.01 6.53
C VAL A 401 7.84 6.04 7.48
N SER A 402 7.02 5.43 8.35
CA SER A 402 7.49 4.44 9.32
C SER A 402 7.96 3.16 8.63
N VAL A 403 9.20 2.74 8.89
CA VAL A 403 9.77 1.52 8.30
C VAL A 403 8.92 0.28 8.64
N PHE A 404 8.56 0.11 9.92
CA PHE A 404 7.83 -1.06 10.40
C PHE A 404 6.35 -0.80 10.65
N GLY A 405 5.96 0.45 10.94
CA GLY A 405 4.55 0.83 11.04
C GLY A 405 3.84 0.77 9.68
N CYS A 406 4.51 1.25 8.62
CA CYS A 406 3.93 1.40 7.28
C CYS A 406 4.54 0.45 6.23
N ILE A 407 5.84 0.56 5.92
CA ILE A 407 6.46 -0.10 4.75
C ILE A 407 6.43 -1.62 4.87
N TYR A 408 6.92 -2.15 5.99
CA TYR A 408 7.08 -3.59 6.18
C TYR A 408 6.47 -4.08 7.49
N ASN A 409 5.14 -4.11 7.48
CA ASN A 409 4.35 -4.56 8.61
C ASN A 409 3.87 -6.02 8.40
N PHE A 410 4.72 -6.97 8.81
CA PHE A 410 4.47 -8.41 8.68
C PHE A 410 3.87 -9.06 9.94
N ALA A 411 3.61 -8.26 10.99
CA ALA A 411 2.94 -8.77 12.18
C ALA A 411 1.55 -9.31 11.81
N GLY A 412 1.15 -10.38 12.48
CA GLY A 412 -0.10 -11.09 12.22
C GLY A 412 -0.66 -11.72 13.50
N PRO A 413 -1.99 -11.94 13.56
CA PRO A 413 -2.64 -12.52 14.71
C PRO A 413 -2.20 -13.98 14.91
N SER A 414 -1.96 -14.36 16.16
CA SER A 414 -1.63 -15.72 16.60
C SER A 414 -1.94 -15.87 18.09
N GLU A 415 -1.93 -17.09 18.61
CA GLU A 415 -2.07 -17.34 20.06
C GLU A 415 -1.00 -16.59 20.88
N ASP A 416 0.21 -16.44 20.33
CA ASP A 416 1.30 -15.67 20.94
C ASP A 416 0.99 -14.17 21.10
N CYS A 417 -0.04 -13.63 20.42
CA CYS A 417 -0.47 -12.24 20.61
C CYS A 417 -1.05 -11.99 22.00
N ILE A 418 -1.62 -13.02 22.64
CA ILE A 418 -2.18 -12.92 23.99
C ILE A 418 -1.03 -12.92 25.01
N THR A 419 -0.09 -13.84 24.86
CA THR A 419 1.01 -14.04 25.81
C THR A 419 2.17 -13.06 25.60
N ARG A 420 2.22 -12.43 24.42
CA ARG A 420 3.34 -11.60 23.93
C ARG A 420 4.70 -12.32 24.01
N ALA A 421 4.69 -13.65 23.99
CA ALA A 421 5.86 -14.46 24.32
C ALA A 421 6.89 -14.57 23.18
N LYS A 422 6.47 -14.35 21.93
CA LYS A 422 7.30 -14.61 20.74
C LYS A 422 7.12 -13.57 19.66
N THR A 423 8.22 -12.96 19.23
CA THR A 423 8.27 -12.17 17.99
C THR A 423 8.69 -13.06 16.83
N ARG A 424 8.38 -12.62 15.60
CA ARG A 424 8.88 -13.26 14.37
C ARG A 424 10.11 -12.52 13.87
N PRO A 425 11.14 -13.23 13.37
CA PRO A 425 12.31 -12.58 12.79
C PRO A 425 11.94 -11.82 11.51
N LEU A 426 12.78 -10.86 11.16
CA LEU A 426 12.67 -10.14 9.90
C LEU A 426 12.98 -11.09 8.72
N TYR A 427 12.08 -11.14 7.73
CA TYR A 427 12.31 -11.91 6.51
C TYR A 427 12.74 -11.00 5.36
N GLY A 428 14.06 -10.89 5.17
CA GLY A 428 14.71 -10.04 4.17
C GLY A 428 14.07 -10.09 2.77
N PRO A 429 13.80 -11.29 2.20
CA PRO A 429 13.22 -11.42 0.87
C PRO A 429 11.85 -10.79 0.64
N SER A 430 11.11 -10.52 1.71
CA SER A 430 9.84 -9.80 1.61
C SER A 430 9.94 -8.33 2.04
N PHE A 431 11.01 -7.95 2.74
CA PHE A 431 11.28 -6.58 3.16
C PHE A 431 11.85 -5.73 2.02
N LEU A 432 12.88 -6.25 1.34
CA LEU A 432 13.62 -5.52 0.31
C LEU A 432 12.71 -5.02 -0.82
N PRO A 433 11.84 -5.85 -1.44
CA PRO A 433 10.90 -5.39 -2.46
C PRO A 433 10.03 -4.22 -2.03
N LYS A 434 9.47 -4.27 -0.82
CA LYS A 434 8.59 -3.21 -0.31
C LYS A 434 9.35 -1.91 -0.12
N LEU A 435 10.52 -1.97 0.51
CA LEU A 435 11.36 -0.78 0.68
C LEU A 435 11.81 -0.21 -0.66
N GLN A 436 12.17 -1.07 -1.60
CA GLN A 436 12.57 -0.69 -2.96
C GLN A 436 11.48 0.13 -3.65
N SER A 437 10.23 -0.35 -3.69
CA SER A 437 9.13 0.40 -4.30
C SER A 437 8.96 1.79 -3.66
N TRP A 438 8.98 1.87 -2.33
CA TRP A 438 8.84 3.16 -1.62
C TRP A 438 9.95 4.16 -1.93
N LEU A 439 11.20 3.71 -1.99
CA LEU A 439 12.34 4.59 -2.26
C LEU A 439 12.41 5.02 -3.72
N ILE A 440 12.13 4.10 -4.66
CA ILE A 440 12.09 4.42 -6.08
C ILE A 440 10.95 5.40 -6.38
N ASP A 441 9.76 5.16 -5.85
CA ASP A 441 8.60 6.04 -6.06
C ASP A 441 8.82 7.42 -5.44
N ALA A 442 9.52 7.48 -4.29
CA ALA A 442 9.92 8.74 -3.68
C ALA A 442 10.95 9.48 -4.54
N LEU A 443 11.97 8.80 -5.07
CA LEU A 443 12.95 9.40 -5.98
C LEU A 443 12.32 9.94 -7.26
N ALA A 444 11.32 9.25 -7.81
CA ALA A 444 10.63 9.67 -9.03
C ALA A 444 10.02 11.07 -8.93
N MET A 445 9.72 11.56 -7.72
CA MET A 445 9.25 12.94 -7.50
C MET A 445 10.27 14.01 -7.94
N ARG A 446 11.57 13.68 -8.00
CA ARG A 446 12.63 14.56 -8.50
C ARG A 446 12.46 14.90 -9.98
N ASP A 447 11.97 13.94 -10.76
CA ASP A 447 11.88 14.02 -12.21
C ASP A 447 10.55 14.65 -12.66
N LEU A 448 9.66 14.95 -11.71
CA LEU A 448 8.41 15.67 -11.93
C LEU A 448 8.64 17.19 -11.93
N ASP A 449 7.82 17.89 -12.70
CA ASP A 449 7.83 19.34 -12.82
C ASP A 449 7.27 20.03 -11.54
N ILE A 450 8.08 20.02 -10.47
CA ILE A 450 7.80 20.64 -9.17
C ILE A 450 8.96 21.57 -8.74
N PRO A 451 8.69 22.63 -7.96
CA PRO A 451 9.76 23.52 -7.51
C PRO A 451 10.78 22.81 -6.61
N THR A 452 12.06 23.15 -6.79
CA THR A 452 13.16 22.55 -6.01
C THR A 452 12.93 22.75 -4.51
N GLY A 453 13.14 21.67 -3.74
CA GLY A 453 12.97 21.65 -2.29
C GLY A 453 11.51 21.61 -1.81
N SER A 454 10.52 21.46 -2.69
CA SER A 454 9.11 21.39 -2.29
C SER A 454 8.69 20.07 -1.68
N PHE A 455 9.45 19.00 -1.92
CA PHE A 455 9.15 17.68 -1.39
C PHE A 455 10.39 17.09 -0.69
N THR A 456 10.16 16.43 0.43
CA THR A 456 11.17 15.67 1.17
C THR A 456 10.53 14.37 1.65
N PHE A 457 11.25 13.27 1.49
CA PHE A 457 10.84 11.95 1.95
C PHE A 457 11.77 11.53 3.10
N THR A 458 11.21 11.22 4.25
CA THR A 458 11.94 10.83 5.45
C THR A 458 11.54 9.41 5.86
N LEU A 459 12.48 8.47 5.83
CA LEU A 459 12.31 7.17 6.48
C LEU A 459 12.39 7.35 8.00
N GLU A 460 11.38 6.84 8.69
CA GLU A 460 11.22 7.02 10.13
C GLU A 460 11.40 5.68 10.87
N GLY A 461 12.44 5.63 11.70
CA GLY A 461 12.63 4.60 12.72
C GLY A 461 12.06 5.01 14.08
N GLY A 462 11.94 6.32 14.33
CA GLY A 462 11.43 6.86 15.58
C GLY A 462 12.21 6.32 16.80
N PRO A 463 11.54 5.79 17.84
CA PRO A 463 12.21 5.23 19.01
C PRO A 463 13.01 3.95 18.72
N TYR A 464 12.85 3.35 17.53
CA TYR A 464 13.53 2.14 17.10
C TYR A 464 14.66 2.42 16.09
N GLY A 465 15.19 3.64 16.08
CA GLY A 465 16.24 4.06 15.15
C GLY A 465 17.46 3.14 15.14
N ASP A 466 17.94 2.68 16.30
CA ASP A 466 19.08 1.77 16.41
C ASP A 466 18.79 0.41 15.75
N PHE A 467 17.59 -0.14 15.95
CA PHE A 467 17.16 -1.37 15.28
C PHE A 467 17.05 -1.18 13.77
N CYS A 468 16.52 -0.04 13.31
CA CYS A 468 16.52 0.30 11.88
C CYS A 468 17.95 0.39 11.31
N THR A 469 18.90 0.95 12.05
CA THR A 469 20.32 0.98 11.64
C THR A 469 20.89 -0.44 11.49
N GLU A 470 20.64 -1.34 12.44
CA GLU A 470 21.07 -2.74 12.34
C GLU A 470 20.48 -3.44 11.13
N VAL A 471 19.17 -3.27 10.89
CA VAL A 471 18.48 -3.85 9.73
C VAL A 471 19.01 -3.27 8.41
N PHE A 472 19.26 -1.97 8.35
CA PHE A 472 19.82 -1.34 7.15
C PHE A 472 21.24 -1.83 6.85
N GLN A 473 22.09 -1.93 7.88
CA GLN A 473 23.45 -2.43 7.73
C GLN A 473 23.47 -3.91 7.32
N GLY A 474 22.70 -4.75 8.00
CA GLY A 474 22.77 -6.20 7.89
C GLY A 474 21.89 -6.80 6.79
N CYS A 475 20.78 -6.16 6.42
CA CYS A 475 19.96 -6.60 5.30
C CYS A 475 20.27 -5.84 4.02
N ILE A 476 20.19 -4.51 4.03
CA ILE A 476 20.18 -3.73 2.79
C ILE A 476 21.59 -3.54 2.25
N LEU A 477 22.49 -2.97 3.04
CA LEU A 477 23.85 -2.68 2.61
C LEU A 477 24.64 -3.96 2.36
N MET A 478 24.41 -5.00 3.16
CA MET A 478 24.95 -6.33 2.88
C MET A 478 24.39 -6.90 1.56
N SER A 479 23.08 -6.85 1.32
CA SER A 479 22.49 -7.35 0.06
C SER A 479 23.03 -6.63 -1.18
N ILE A 480 23.30 -5.32 -1.10
CA ILE A 480 23.92 -4.56 -2.19
C ILE A 480 25.36 -5.03 -2.45
N ALA A 481 26.15 -5.16 -1.38
CA ALA A 481 27.54 -5.62 -1.50
C ALA A 481 27.62 -7.07 -1.98
N ASP A 482 26.71 -7.90 -1.49
CA ASP A 482 26.50 -9.27 -1.93
C ASP A 482 26.23 -9.28 -3.45
N ASP A 483 25.19 -8.59 -3.95
CA ASP A 483 24.87 -8.58 -5.39
C ASP A 483 26.10 -8.21 -6.27
N GLU A 484 26.88 -7.21 -5.87
CA GLU A 484 28.10 -6.82 -6.59
C GLU A 484 29.24 -7.84 -6.48
N ALA A 485 29.43 -8.41 -5.30
CA ALA A 485 30.46 -9.41 -5.07
C ALA A 485 30.15 -10.72 -5.78
N PHE A 486 28.89 -11.12 -5.88
CA PHE A 486 28.45 -12.29 -6.64
C PHE A 486 28.83 -12.17 -8.13
N ILE A 487 28.52 -11.01 -8.75
CA ILE A 487 28.89 -10.71 -10.14
C ILE A 487 30.41 -10.81 -10.33
N LYS A 488 31.19 -10.18 -9.45
CA LYS A 488 32.66 -10.23 -9.49
C LYS A 488 33.23 -11.64 -9.32
N CYS A 489 32.65 -12.45 -8.42
CA CYS A 489 33.06 -13.85 -8.26
C CYS A 489 32.86 -14.65 -9.55
N GLY A 490 31.78 -14.38 -10.27
CA GLY A 490 31.51 -14.96 -11.59
C GLY A 490 32.55 -14.56 -12.62
N GLU A 491 32.90 -13.27 -12.70
CA GLU A 491 33.95 -12.76 -13.60
C GLU A 491 35.33 -13.36 -13.30
N LEU A 492 35.62 -13.62 -12.03
CA LEU A 492 36.87 -14.24 -11.56
C LEU A 492 36.89 -15.77 -11.74
N GLY A 493 35.81 -16.38 -12.22
CA GLY A 493 35.71 -17.82 -12.43
C GLY A 493 35.75 -18.61 -11.12
N LEU A 494 35.29 -18.03 -10.01
CA LEU A 494 35.24 -18.72 -8.71
C LEU A 494 34.15 -19.81 -8.68
N PHE A 495 33.15 -19.72 -9.55
CA PHE A 495 32.13 -20.76 -9.73
C PHE A 495 32.63 -21.84 -10.70
N ARG A 496 32.87 -23.07 -10.21
CA ARG A 496 33.40 -24.19 -11.03
C ARG A 496 32.42 -24.75 -12.06
N SER A 497 31.11 -24.47 -11.94
CA SER A 497 30.07 -24.93 -12.87
C SER A 497 28.94 -23.90 -12.94
N ILE A 498 28.88 -23.12 -14.03
CA ILE A 498 27.79 -22.17 -14.32
C ILE A 498 26.58 -22.90 -14.95
N ASP A 499 26.77 -24.11 -15.51
CA ASP A 499 25.74 -24.86 -16.25
C ASP A 499 24.61 -25.42 -15.36
N SER A 500 24.79 -25.45 -14.03
CA SER A 500 23.75 -25.86 -13.06
C SER A 500 22.83 -24.71 -12.63
N MET A 501 23.01 -23.49 -13.15
CA MET A 501 22.27 -22.29 -12.74
C MET A 501 20.80 -22.24 -13.21
N SER A 502 20.13 -23.38 -13.39
CA SER A 502 18.66 -23.42 -13.37
C SER A 502 18.11 -23.11 -11.97
N CYS A 503 18.94 -23.25 -10.94
CA CYS A 503 18.77 -22.68 -9.62
C CYS A 503 19.82 -21.57 -9.47
N THR A 504 19.56 -20.40 -10.06
CA THR A 504 20.06 -19.21 -9.37
C THR A 504 19.35 -19.20 -8.01
N PRO A 505 20.04 -18.98 -6.89
CA PRO A 505 19.38 -18.45 -5.70
C PRO A 505 18.39 -17.39 -6.16
N ASP A 506 17.27 -17.22 -5.47
CA ASP A 506 16.43 -16.03 -5.60
C ASP A 506 17.25 -14.78 -5.23
N HIS A 507 18.26 -14.43 -6.03
CA HIS A 507 19.11 -13.28 -5.86
C HIS A 507 18.17 -12.10 -5.89
N PHE A 508 18.30 -11.26 -4.87
CA PHE A 508 17.67 -9.96 -4.86
C PHE A 508 18.22 -9.18 -6.05
N PHE A 509 17.57 -9.28 -7.20
CA PHE A 509 17.77 -8.30 -8.23
C PHE A 509 17.35 -6.96 -7.62
N LEU A 510 18.34 -6.19 -7.23
CA LEU A 510 18.13 -4.83 -6.76
C LEU A 510 18.08 -3.94 -7.98
N ASP A 511 16.95 -3.26 -8.18
CA ASP A 511 16.80 -2.30 -9.26
C ASP A 511 17.92 -1.26 -9.13
N PRO A 512 18.63 -0.89 -10.22
CA PRO A 512 19.71 0.10 -10.13
C PRO A 512 19.28 1.42 -9.48
N ARG A 513 18.01 1.82 -9.62
CA ARG A 513 17.44 3.00 -8.95
C ARG A 513 17.35 2.83 -7.44
N PHE A 514 17.21 1.60 -6.94
CA PHE A 514 17.25 1.31 -5.52
C PHE A 514 18.64 1.56 -4.95
N LYS A 515 19.70 1.10 -5.65
CA LYS A 515 21.09 1.40 -5.26
C LYS A 515 21.34 2.91 -5.24
N GLU A 516 20.90 3.63 -6.27
CA GLU A 516 20.94 5.11 -6.30
C GLU A 516 20.19 5.74 -5.10
N ALA A 517 19.01 5.20 -4.74
CA ALA A 517 18.24 5.68 -3.61
C ALA A 517 18.96 5.49 -2.27
N ILE A 518 19.58 4.33 -2.07
CA ILE A 518 20.35 4.03 -0.86
C ILE A 518 21.59 4.92 -0.78
N ASP A 519 22.31 5.13 -1.88
CA ASP A 519 23.44 6.06 -1.92
C ASP A 519 23.04 7.48 -1.55
N HIS A 520 21.90 7.94 -2.06
CA HIS A 520 21.35 9.25 -1.72
C HIS A 520 20.93 9.37 -0.25
N LEU A 521 20.38 8.29 0.32
CA LEU A 521 19.96 8.21 1.71
C LEU A 521 21.17 8.26 2.65
N VAL A 522 22.17 7.41 2.41
CA VAL A 522 23.41 7.30 3.20
C VAL A 522 24.19 8.62 3.17
N ASN A 523 24.35 9.21 1.98
CA ASN A 523 25.14 10.44 1.82
C ASN A 523 24.32 11.74 2.06
N GLN A 524 23.01 11.63 2.29
CA GLN A 524 22.08 12.76 2.46
C GLN A 524 22.11 13.77 1.30
N THR A 525 22.24 13.28 0.06
CA THR A 525 22.46 14.13 -1.13
C THR A 525 21.21 14.45 -1.94
N SER A 526 20.04 13.86 -1.64
CA SER A 526 18.80 14.09 -2.40
C SER A 526 17.61 14.56 -1.55
N ILE A 527 16.39 14.35 -2.04
CA ILE A 527 15.12 14.51 -1.30
C ILE A 527 14.88 13.41 -0.26
N LEU A 528 15.64 12.32 -0.31
CA LEU A 528 15.55 11.20 0.62
C LEU A 528 16.34 11.50 1.91
N ARG A 529 15.73 11.22 3.05
CA ARG A 529 16.26 11.42 4.40
C ARG A 529 15.89 10.22 5.29
N SER A 530 16.58 10.08 6.40
CA SER A 530 16.22 9.18 7.49
C SER A 530 16.41 9.91 8.83
N ASP A 531 15.63 9.54 9.84
CA ASP A 531 15.84 10.00 11.22
C ASP A 531 16.77 9.08 12.03
N PHE A 532 17.20 7.97 11.44
CA PHE A 532 18.23 7.05 11.95
C PHE A 532 19.43 6.99 11.00
N ASN A 533 20.54 6.40 11.44
CA ASN A 533 21.73 6.21 10.61
C ASN A 533 21.53 5.03 9.64
N PRO A 534 21.57 5.23 8.30
CA PRO A 534 21.43 4.14 7.34
C PRO A 534 22.59 3.13 7.34
N GLY A 535 23.68 3.40 8.06
CA GLY A 535 24.86 2.54 8.12
C GLY A 535 25.95 2.96 7.14
N VAL A 536 26.94 2.10 6.96
CA VAL A 536 28.12 2.32 6.10
C VAL A 536 28.15 1.27 5.00
N PRO A 537 28.29 1.67 3.72
CA PRO A 537 28.40 0.73 2.61
C PRO A 537 29.48 -0.33 2.87
N VAL A 538 29.14 -1.58 2.59
CA VAL A 538 30.05 -2.72 2.74
C VAL A 538 30.90 -2.83 1.47
N ASP A 539 32.22 -3.01 1.60
CA ASP A 539 33.11 -3.19 0.44
C ASP A 539 32.86 -4.55 -0.22
N PRO A 540 32.36 -4.60 -1.47
CA PRO A 540 32.12 -5.87 -2.15
C PRO A 540 33.41 -6.69 -2.32
N ASN A 541 34.59 -6.06 -2.40
CA ASN A 541 35.84 -6.80 -2.54
C ASN A 541 36.17 -7.60 -1.27
N ALA A 542 35.83 -7.08 -0.09
CA ALA A 542 35.99 -7.84 1.15
C ALA A 542 35.11 -9.10 1.13
N VAL A 543 33.86 -9.00 0.64
CA VAL A 543 32.94 -10.13 0.48
C VAL A 543 33.48 -11.15 -0.54
N VAL A 544 34.07 -10.68 -1.65
CA VAL A 544 34.76 -11.54 -2.63
C VAL A 544 35.94 -12.28 -1.99
N GLU A 545 36.78 -11.60 -1.22
CA GLU A 545 37.92 -12.24 -0.54
C GLU A 545 37.46 -13.27 0.50
N GLU A 546 36.41 -12.98 1.28
CA GLU A 546 35.81 -13.95 2.22
C GLU A 546 35.25 -15.18 1.50
N SER A 547 34.79 -15.01 0.26
CA SER A 547 34.26 -16.11 -0.56
C SER A 547 35.37 -17.00 -1.13
N LYS A 548 36.64 -16.58 -1.08
CA LYS A 548 37.77 -17.41 -1.49
C LYS A 548 38.10 -18.42 -0.39
N GLY A 549 37.90 -19.70 -0.66
CA GLY A 549 38.15 -20.79 0.28
C GLY A 549 36.94 -21.70 0.54
N PHE A 550 35.78 -21.33 -0.01
CA PHE A 550 34.67 -22.27 -0.18
C PHE A 550 34.98 -23.15 -1.40
N ASP A 551 35.29 -24.42 -1.14
CA ASP A 551 35.78 -25.37 -2.16
C ASP A 551 34.65 -26.05 -2.95
N ASP A 552 33.42 -26.04 -2.40
CA ASP A 552 32.19 -26.55 -3.03
C ASP A 552 31.27 -25.40 -3.50
N VAL A 553 30.64 -25.61 -4.65
CA VAL A 553 29.61 -24.71 -5.19
C VAL A 553 28.40 -24.66 -4.26
N GLU A 554 28.06 -25.77 -3.61
CA GLU A 554 26.96 -25.84 -2.64
C GLU A 554 27.24 -24.97 -1.40
N ASP A 555 28.47 -24.95 -0.87
CA ASP A 555 28.82 -24.12 0.30
C ASP A 555 28.81 -22.61 -0.03
N LEU A 556 29.21 -22.25 -1.26
CA LEU A 556 29.04 -20.90 -1.77
C LEU A 556 27.55 -20.57 -1.84
N ILE A 557 26.76 -21.37 -2.56
CA ILE A 557 25.31 -21.14 -2.69
C ILE A 557 24.64 -21.00 -1.31
N GLU A 558 24.95 -21.88 -0.36
CA GLU A 558 24.39 -21.84 0.98
C GLU A 558 24.78 -20.55 1.71
N ARG A 559 26.04 -20.07 1.66
CA ARG A 559 26.43 -18.77 2.23
C ARG A 559 25.51 -17.66 1.73
N TRP A 560 25.33 -17.60 0.42
CA TRP A 560 24.66 -16.52 -0.29
C TRP A 560 23.13 -16.61 -0.15
N GLU A 561 22.55 -17.81 -0.15
CA GLU A 561 21.13 -18.05 0.16
C GLU A 561 20.82 -17.79 1.63
N TYR A 562 21.60 -18.32 2.58
CA TYR A 562 21.29 -18.21 4.01
C TYR A 562 21.46 -16.78 4.55
N SER A 563 22.50 -16.07 4.09
CA SER A 563 22.74 -14.65 4.42
C SER A 563 21.60 -13.76 3.90
N ALA A 564 21.10 -14.06 2.69
CA ALA A 564 19.98 -13.38 2.06
C ALA A 564 18.63 -13.64 2.77
N ILE A 565 18.39 -14.86 3.25
CA ILE A 565 17.06 -15.33 3.67
C ILE A 565 16.78 -15.03 5.15
N PHE A 566 17.76 -15.15 6.06
CA PHE A 566 17.53 -15.06 7.50
C PHE A 566 18.41 -14.00 8.19
N PHE A 567 17.95 -12.75 8.21
CA PHE A 567 18.50 -11.77 9.13
C PHE A 567 17.98 -12.06 10.55
N GLY A 568 18.80 -12.75 11.33
CA GLY A 568 18.50 -13.22 12.68
C GLY A 568 18.41 -12.12 13.76
N CYS A 569 18.17 -10.86 13.40
CA CYS A 569 18.03 -9.82 14.42
C CYS A 569 16.71 -10.00 15.20
N LYS A 570 16.84 -9.97 16.53
CA LYS A 570 15.72 -10.16 17.45
C LYS A 570 14.85 -8.90 17.42
N MET A 571 13.69 -9.01 16.78
CA MET A 571 12.68 -7.95 16.75
C MET A 571 12.27 -7.54 18.17
N PRO A 572 12.32 -6.24 18.52
CA PRO A 572 11.78 -5.71 19.77
C PRO A 572 10.29 -6.06 19.94
N THR A 573 9.92 -6.43 21.16
CA THR A 573 8.56 -6.93 21.47
C THR A 573 7.51 -5.83 21.39
N ASP A 574 7.84 -4.63 21.86
CA ASP A 574 7.03 -3.42 21.73
C ASP A 574 6.86 -2.99 20.26
N LEU A 575 7.92 -3.03 19.45
CA LEU A 575 7.82 -2.78 18.01
C LEU A 575 6.85 -3.76 17.33
N TYR A 576 6.96 -5.06 17.62
CA TYR A 576 6.11 -6.06 16.99
C TYR A 576 4.63 -5.95 17.39
N TYR A 577 4.34 -5.79 18.68
CA TYR A 577 2.96 -5.83 19.18
C TYR A 577 2.30 -4.45 19.24
N ASP A 578 3.00 -3.44 19.74
CA ASP A 578 2.42 -2.12 20.02
C ASP A 578 2.47 -1.19 18.80
N VAL A 579 3.35 -1.44 17.84
CA VAL A 579 3.42 -0.70 16.58
C VAL A 579 2.90 -1.52 15.41
N MET A 580 3.55 -2.63 15.08
CA MET A 580 3.22 -3.37 13.85
C MET A 580 1.83 -4.02 13.93
N LEU A 581 1.59 -4.87 14.94
CA LEU A 581 0.31 -5.58 15.09
C LEU A 581 -0.84 -4.59 15.33
N ALA A 582 -0.64 -3.61 16.23
CA ALA A 582 -1.63 -2.58 16.53
C ALA A 582 -1.97 -1.71 15.29
N ALA A 583 -1.01 -1.44 14.41
CA ALA A 583 -1.27 -0.71 13.17
C ALA A 583 -2.14 -1.53 12.18
N LYS A 584 -2.08 -2.88 12.20
CA LYS A 584 -2.81 -3.73 11.24
C LYS A 584 -4.11 -4.33 11.73
N TYR A 585 -4.27 -4.60 13.02
CA TYR A 585 -5.45 -5.32 13.52
C TYR A 585 -6.13 -4.58 14.68
N ASP A 586 -7.47 -4.54 14.65
CA ASP A 586 -8.23 -4.46 15.89
C ASP A 586 -8.23 -5.88 16.47
N PHE A 587 -7.85 -6.00 17.73
CA PHE A 587 -7.72 -7.27 18.42
C PHE A 587 -8.52 -7.21 19.70
N GLN A 588 -9.23 -8.28 20.02
CA GLN A 588 -10.01 -8.38 21.24
C GLN A 588 -9.91 -9.79 21.80
N THR A 589 -9.47 -9.93 23.06
CA THR A 589 -9.54 -11.22 23.75
C THR A 589 -10.98 -11.56 24.13
N ARG A 590 -11.23 -12.83 24.45
CA ARG A 590 -12.53 -13.28 24.97
C ARG A 590 -12.95 -12.47 26.21
N GLU A 591 -12.04 -12.21 27.14
CA GLU A 591 -12.29 -11.49 28.37
C GLU A 591 -12.67 -10.03 28.08
N GLN A 592 -11.91 -9.35 27.22
CA GLN A 592 -12.22 -7.99 26.77
C GLN A 592 -13.57 -7.90 26.05
N TYR A 593 -13.95 -8.95 25.32
CA TYR A 593 -15.28 -9.04 24.71
C TYR A 593 -16.38 -9.13 25.77
N ILE A 594 -16.27 -10.07 26.72
CA ILE A 594 -17.25 -10.25 27.82
C ILE A 594 -17.42 -8.94 28.61
N GLU A 595 -16.32 -8.27 28.94
CA GLU A 595 -16.33 -6.98 29.64
C GLU A 595 -17.02 -5.89 28.82
N SER A 596 -16.74 -5.81 27.51
CA SER A 596 -17.40 -4.84 26.61
C SER A 596 -18.92 -5.02 26.51
N GLN A 597 -19.42 -6.22 26.81
CA GLN A 597 -20.86 -6.53 26.86
C GLN A 597 -21.47 -6.35 28.26
N GLY A 598 -20.71 -5.84 29.24
CA GLY A 598 -21.16 -5.65 30.61
C GLY A 598 -21.16 -6.93 31.47
N GLY A 599 -20.55 -8.01 30.99
CA GLY A 599 -20.33 -9.24 31.77
C GLY A 599 -19.14 -9.10 32.73
N LYS A 600 -19.16 -9.87 33.83
CA LYS A 600 -17.99 -10.05 34.70
C LYS A 600 -17.35 -11.40 34.42
N VAL A 601 -16.06 -11.42 34.09
CA VAL A 601 -15.26 -12.65 34.09
C VAL A 601 -15.17 -13.13 35.54
N LYS A 602 -15.65 -14.34 35.82
CA LYS A 602 -15.40 -14.96 37.14
C LYS A 602 -13.94 -15.41 37.15
N GLU A 603 -13.15 -14.90 38.09
CA GLU A 603 -11.80 -15.39 38.41
C GLU A 603 -11.89 -16.86 38.87
N GLN A 604 -12.01 -17.80 37.94
CA GLN A 604 -11.88 -19.23 38.20
C GLN A 604 -11.74 -19.94 36.85
N GLU A 605 -10.53 -19.90 36.31
CA GLU A 605 -9.88 -20.86 35.40
C GLU A 605 -8.65 -20.14 34.81
N SER A 606 -7.62 -20.04 35.66
CA SER A 606 -6.24 -19.69 35.28
C SER A 606 -5.42 -20.97 35.21
#